data_AF-A0A1J5KMA5-F1
#
_entry.id   AF-A0A1J5KMA5-F1
#
_cell.length_a   1.000
_cell.length_b   1.000
_cell.length_c   1.000
_cell.angle_alpha   90.00
_cell.angle_beta   90.00
_cell.angle_gamma   90.00
#
_symmetry.space_group_name_H-M   'P 1'
#
loop_
_entity.id
_entity.type
_entity.pdbx_description
1 polymer ?
#
loop_
_entity_poly.entity_id
_entity_poly.type
_entity_poly.pdbx_seq_one_letter_code
_entity_poly.pdbx_strand_id
1 'polypeptide(L)'
;MKNLKTFLLLLLISLVFTACDNEPLEGFEENGNNPFGNSLVGTWALVEFNTTVSSSSTVGGIPFESSTVIEGNNPDYNLTFTSDAFFTSGNYGYTATTTINGVSNTQEIFLENVNGVGTYTATDTEITIDGSFFSLEFDGMDLSEFGEEQVIAYVISNNGQTLTFDQNTTETTAFGGETVVLTATGTSVWTKVETIDTSCEDASSFVDDAESAYNNNPDSINLCNSYRSALEELIDSCGDPSGEIQAVIDSLNNCEEDDTQPVPEVEISLTAGTLPIEFDLVEVVTVGNTLQITGETSAANNYSIYFEVEEGATGVDIINETFVLTLSTTDPDYFPSTQGFDDFTSTITENGTGTLVGSFGGVVTNSSGGDLSLSQGTISISY
;
A
#
# COMPACT_ATOMS: atom_id res chain seq x y z
N MET A 1 -71.98 40.15 12.96
CA MET A 1 -70.59 40.59 12.71
C MET A 1 -70.16 39.90 11.41
N LYS A 2 -70.50 40.39 10.20
CA LYS A 2 -70.04 41.56 9.42
C LYS A 2 -68.58 41.41 8.89
N ASN A 3 -68.50 41.24 7.56
CA ASN A 3 -67.38 41.41 6.59
C ASN A 3 -66.41 40.22 6.42
N LEU A 4 -66.26 39.53 5.29
CA LEU A 4 -66.35 39.80 3.83
C LEU A 4 -65.07 40.41 3.20
N LYS A 5 -64.34 39.54 2.47
CA LYS A 5 -63.66 39.70 1.15
C LYS A 5 -62.42 40.60 0.94
N THR A 6 -61.34 39.91 0.52
CA THR A 6 -60.56 40.08 -0.74
C THR A 6 -59.55 41.24 -0.87
N PHE A 7 -58.26 40.91 -1.14
CA PHE A 7 -57.42 41.24 -2.33
C PHE A 7 -55.94 40.91 -2.01
N LEU A 8 -55.34 39.82 -2.51
CA LEU A 8 -54.57 39.69 -3.77
C LEU A 8 -53.33 40.61 -3.85
N LEU A 9 -52.09 40.05 -3.85
CA LEU A 9 -51.18 40.04 -5.02
C LEU A 9 -49.68 39.71 -4.67
N LEU A 10 -49.13 38.70 -5.37
CA LEU A 10 -47.73 38.41 -5.81
C LEU A 10 -46.59 38.06 -4.82
N LEU A 11 -46.23 36.76 -4.78
CA LEU A 11 -44.96 36.15 -5.27
C LEU A 11 -45.11 34.61 -5.10
N LEU A 12 -45.36 33.77 -6.13
CA LEU A 12 -44.37 33.12 -7.01
C LEU A 12 -43.10 32.74 -6.22
N ILE A 13 -42.81 31.47 -5.89
CA ILE A 13 -42.71 30.29 -6.74
C ILE A 13 -43.02 28.99 -5.94
N SER A 14 -43.65 28.07 -6.63
CA SER A 14 -44.10 26.73 -6.24
C SER A 14 -42.98 25.70 -6.14
N LEU A 15 -43.26 24.69 -5.31
CA LEU A 15 -42.61 23.39 -5.20
C LEU A 15 -42.32 22.73 -6.56
N VAL A 16 -41.22 21.97 -6.61
CA VAL A 16 -41.23 20.58 -7.09
C VAL A 16 -40.12 19.80 -6.38
N PHE A 17 -40.51 18.91 -5.48
CA PHE A 17 -39.73 17.70 -5.21
C PHE A 17 -39.94 16.78 -6.41
N THR A 18 -38.89 16.53 -7.17
CA THR A 18 -38.80 15.37 -8.06
C THR A 18 -37.64 14.53 -7.55
N ALA A 19 -37.97 13.32 -7.09
CA ALA A 19 -37.04 12.21 -7.16
C ALA A 19 -36.51 12.16 -8.61
N CYS A 20 -35.20 12.14 -8.77
CA CYS A 20 -34.60 11.80 -10.05
C CYS A 20 -33.85 10.49 -9.87
N ASP A 21 -34.21 9.60 -10.79
CA ASP A 21 -33.69 8.27 -11.03
C ASP A 21 -32.18 8.25 -11.18
N ASN A 22 -31.64 7.08 -10.83
CA ASN A 22 -30.30 6.64 -11.17
C ASN A 22 -30.27 6.31 -12.67
N GLU A 23 -29.82 7.25 -13.51
CA GLU A 23 -29.48 7.02 -14.91
C GLU A 23 -28.15 7.73 -15.21
N PRO A 24 -27.17 7.06 -15.85
CA PRO A 24 -25.86 7.65 -16.11
C PRO A 24 -26.00 8.79 -17.12
N LEU A 25 -25.46 9.96 -16.76
CA LEU A 25 -25.33 11.06 -17.70
C LEU A 25 -24.21 10.73 -18.69
N GLU A 26 -24.56 10.10 -19.80
CA GLU A 26 -23.76 10.20 -21.01
C GLU A 26 -23.83 11.64 -21.54
N GLY A 27 -22.65 12.25 -21.77
CA GLY A 27 -22.51 13.44 -22.60
C GLY A 27 -22.50 14.77 -21.85
N PHE A 28 -21.49 14.98 -21.01
CA PHE A 28 -20.92 16.32 -20.82
C PHE A 28 -19.42 16.22 -21.04
N GLU A 29 -18.96 16.80 -22.15
CA GLU A 29 -17.55 16.95 -22.47
C GLU A 29 -16.83 17.75 -21.37
N GLU A 30 -15.62 17.26 -21.06
CA GLU A 30 -14.57 17.90 -20.29
C GLU A 30 -14.52 19.40 -20.51
N ASN A 31 -14.60 20.18 -19.43
CA ASN A 31 -13.82 21.40 -19.26
C ASN A 31 -13.96 21.89 -17.82
N GLY A 32 -13.17 21.26 -16.96
CA GLY A 32 -12.87 21.69 -15.61
C GLY A 32 -11.62 20.93 -15.18
N ASN A 33 -10.45 21.47 -15.49
CA ASN A 33 -9.17 20.92 -15.05
C ASN A 33 -9.20 20.77 -13.52
N ASN A 34 -9.46 19.55 -13.04
CA ASN A 34 -8.83 19.08 -11.82
C ASN A 34 -7.50 18.46 -12.28
N PRO A 35 -6.37 19.15 -12.12
CA PRO A 35 -5.09 18.67 -12.65
C PRO A 35 -4.59 17.37 -12.01
N PHE A 36 -5.23 16.86 -10.94
CA PHE A 36 -4.72 15.74 -10.15
C PHE A 36 -5.64 14.52 -10.01
N GLY A 37 -6.88 14.51 -10.52
CA GLY A 37 -7.77 13.34 -10.42
C GLY A 37 -8.00 12.83 -8.98
N ASN A 38 -8.53 11.62 -8.81
CA ASN A 38 -8.59 10.91 -7.51
C ASN A 38 -7.21 10.33 -7.10
N SER A 39 -6.14 11.09 -7.33
CA SER A 39 -4.78 10.63 -7.06
C SER A 39 -4.37 10.87 -5.60
N LEU A 40 -3.73 9.87 -5.00
CA LEU A 40 -3.04 10.00 -3.72
C LEU A 40 -1.92 11.04 -3.79
N VAL A 41 -1.21 11.13 -4.92
CA VAL A 41 -0.05 12.01 -5.14
C VAL A 41 -0.37 13.46 -4.78
N GLY A 42 0.51 14.11 -4.03
CA GLY A 42 0.37 15.45 -3.47
C GLY A 42 0.25 15.43 -1.95
N THR A 43 0.08 16.62 -1.36
CA THR A 43 0.09 16.75 0.10
C THR A 43 -1.31 16.84 0.71
N TRP A 44 -1.43 16.26 1.90
CA TRP A 44 -2.63 16.18 2.70
C TRP A 44 -2.34 16.65 4.12
N ALA A 45 -3.13 17.59 4.62
CA ALA A 45 -3.04 18.06 6.00
C ALA A 45 -3.95 17.23 6.91
N LEU A 46 -3.43 16.79 8.05
CA LEU A 46 -4.17 16.01 9.03
C LEU A 46 -5.34 16.82 9.60
N VAL A 47 -6.53 16.26 9.56
CA VAL A 47 -7.71 16.84 10.23
C VAL A 47 -7.84 16.25 11.61
N GLU A 48 -7.88 14.93 11.68
CA GLU A 48 -8.06 14.16 12.90
C GLU A 48 -7.57 12.72 12.71
N PHE A 49 -7.24 12.07 13.81
CA PHE A 49 -7.07 10.63 13.87
C PHE A 49 -7.61 10.09 15.19
N ASN A 50 -8.12 8.88 15.13
CA ASN A 50 -8.54 8.15 16.31
C ASN A 50 -8.11 6.70 16.18
N THR A 51 -7.57 6.13 17.26
CA THR A 51 -7.12 4.73 17.29
C THR A 51 -7.48 4.12 18.63
N THR A 52 -8.03 2.91 18.61
CA THR A 52 -8.18 2.06 19.79
C THR A 52 -7.18 0.93 19.71
N VAL A 53 -6.29 0.86 20.70
CA VAL A 53 -5.37 -0.27 20.89
C VAL A 53 -5.87 -1.11 22.05
N SER A 54 -6.23 -2.36 21.79
CA SER A 54 -6.61 -3.33 22.81
C SER A 54 -5.50 -4.35 22.96
N SER A 55 -5.15 -4.69 24.20
CA SER A 55 -4.23 -5.79 24.49
C SER A 55 -4.91 -6.81 25.40
N SER A 56 -4.72 -8.09 25.08
CA SER A 56 -5.15 -9.20 25.90
C SER A 56 -3.97 -10.14 26.16
N SER A 57 -3.81 -10.58 27.40
CA SER A 57 -2.79 -11.55 27.78
C SER A 57 -3.22 -12.36 28.99
N THR A 58 -2.45 -13.39 29.32
CA THR A 58 -2.57 -14.12 30.59
C THR A 58 -1.25 -13.95 31.32
N VAL A 59 -1.27 -13.47 32.56
CA VAL A 59 -0.05 -13.37 33.38
C VAL A 59 -0.25 -14.20 34.62
N GLY A 60 0.48 -15.32 34.72
CA GLY A 60 0.36 -16.22 35.88
C GLY A 60 -1.03 -16.86 36.02
N GLY A 61 -1.71 -17.10 34.90
CA GLY A 61 -3.06 -17.70 34.86
C GLY A 61 -4.21 -16.73 35.12
N ILE A 62 -3.94 -15.43 35.24
CA ILE A 62 -4.95 -14.38 35.40
C ILE A 62 -5.06 -13.63 34.07
N PRO A 63 -6.26 -13.49 33.47
CA PRO A 63 -6.44 -12.70 32.26
C PRO A 63 -6.17 -11.22 32.57
N PHE A 64 -5.40 -10.59 31.69
CA PHE A 64 -5.10 -9.17 31.68
C PHE A 64 -5.67 -8.58 30.40
N GLU A 65 -6.49 -7.54 30.55
CA GLU A 65 -7.07 -6.79 29.43
C GLU A 65 -6.75 -5.32 29.64
N SER A 66 -6.25 -4.67 28.58
CA SER A 66 -6.09 -3.22 28.52
C SER A 66 -6.73 -2.68 27.26
N SER A 67 -7.28 -1.48 27.33
CA SER A 67 -7.74 -0.74 26.16
C SER A 67 -7.26 0.69 26.25
N THR A 68 -6.62 1.17 25.19
CA THR A 68 -6.15 2.55 25.06
C THR A 68 -6.88 3.18 23.89
N VAL A 69 -7.55 4.30 24.14
CA VAL A 69 -8.18 5.14 23.12
C VAL A 69 -7.30 6.36 22.91
N ILE A 70 -6.89 6.58 21.67
CA ILE A 70 -6.06 7.68 21.21
C ILE A 70 -6.94 8.57 20.33
N GLU A 71 -7.01 9.86 20.65
CA GLU A 71 -7.74 10.86 19.87
C GLU A 71 -6.83 12.05 19.64
N GLY A 72 -6.56 12.38 18.38
CA GLY A 72 -5.70 13.49 18.01
C GLY A 72 -6.25 14.30 16.85
N ASN A 73 -5.82 15.55 16.79
CA ASN A 73 -6.15 16.48 15.72
C ASN A 73 -5.04 17.51 15.57
N ASN A 74 -4.49 17.68 14.37
CA ASN A 74 -3.62 18.83 14.11
C ASN A 74 -3.52 19.16 12.61
N PRO A 75 -4.02 20.33 12.15
CA PRO A 75 -3.84 20.76 10.77
C PRO A 75 -2.38 21.09 10.41
N ASP A 76 -1.49 21.23 11.39
CA ASP A 76 -0.07 21.53 11.18
C ASP A 76 0.79 20.25 11.01
N TYR A 77 0.18 19.12 10.66
CA TYR A 77 0.85 17.87 10.29
C TYR A 77 0.47 17.47 8.86
N ASN A 78 1.47 17.34 7.99
CA ASN A 78 1.29 17.07 6.58
C ASN A 78 1.78 15.67 6.22
N LEU A 79 1.08 15.03 5.29
CA LEU A 79 1.43 13.78 4.62
C LEU A 79 1.51 14.04 3.11
N THR A 80 2.70 13.94 2.54
CA THR A 80 2.97 14.15 1.12
C THR A 80 3.21 12.82 0.45
N PHE A 81 2.44 12.49 -0.58
CA PHE A 81 2.68 11.34 -1.45
C PHE A 81 3.37 11.77 -2.75
N THR A 82 4.42 11.05 -3.15
CA THR A 82 5.02 11.09 -4.50
C THR A 82 4.49 9.92 -5.33
N SER A 83 5.17 9.50 -6.41
CA SER A 83 4.78 8.32 -7.19
C SER A 83 4.75 7.01 -6.40
N ASP A 84 5.67 6.86 -5.45
CA ASP A 84 6.06 5.61 -4.82
C ASP A 84 6.52 5.78 -3.35
N ALA A 85 6.59 7.01 -2.86
CA ALA A 85 7.02 7.34 -1.50
C ALA A 85 6.07 8.30 -0.79
N PHE A 86 6.18 8.34 0.53
CA PHE A 86 5.50 9.34 1.34
C PHE A 86 6.42 9.98 2.37
N PHE A 87 6.07 11.20 2.74
CA PHE A 87 6.75 11.99 3.76
C PHE A 87 5.73 12.55 4.72
N THR A 88 6.04 12.56 6.00
CA THR A 88 5.28 13.30 7.00
C THR A 88 6.14 14.36 7.64
N SER A 89 5.54 15.51 7.94
CA SER A 89 6.20 16.56 8.73
C SER A 89 5.19 17.39 9.48
N GLY A 90 5.64 17.86 10.64
CA GLY A 90 5.00 18.92 11.38
C GLY A 90 4.78 18.52 12.82
N ASN A 91 3.69 19.00 13.39
CA ASN A 91 3.42 18.81 14.81
C ASN A 91 2.07 18.12 14.96
N TYR A 92 1.90 17.26 15.96
CA TYR A 92 0.57 16.81 16.35
C TYR A 92 0.48 16.53 17.84
N GLY A 93 -0.73 16.72 18.36
CA GLY A 93 -1.10 16.36 19.72
C GLY A 93 -2.16 15.27 19.72
N TYR A 94 -2.17 14.48 20.78
CA TYR A 94 -3.21 13.50 21.02
C TYR A 94 -3.46 13.29 22.51
N THR A 95 -4.67 12.87 22.82
CA THR A 95 -5.08 12.40 24.12
C THR A 95 -5.11 10.88 24.10
N ALA A 96 -4.37 10.24 25.00
CA ALA A 96 -4.39 8.80 25.20
C ALA A 96 -5.08 8.47 26.52
N THR A 97 -6.21 7.74 26.46
CA THR A 97 -6.93 7.25 27.63
C THR A 97 -6.82 5.74 27.72
N THR A 98 -6.06 5.26 28.71
CA THR A 98 -5.82 3.84 28.95
C THR A 98 -6.67 3.34 30.09
N THR A 99 -7.41 2.27 29.87
CA THR A 99 -8.23 1.58 30.87
C THR A 99 -7.66 0.19 31.13
N ILE A 100 -7.23 -0.04 32.36
CA ILE A 100 -6.77 -1.35 32.84
C ILE A 100 -7.68 -1.77 33.99
N ASN A 101 -8.34 -2.92 33.87
CA ASN A 101 -9.21 -3.47 34.92
C ASN A 101 -10.26 -2.47 35.45
N GLY A 102 -10.79 -1.62 34.57
CA GLY A 102 -11.81 -0.61 34.89
C GLY A 102 -11.29 0.68 35.54
N VAL A 103 -9.97 0.83 35.65
CA VAL A 103 -9.33 2.09 36.08
C VAL A 103 -8.73 2.77 34.86
N SER A 104 -9.13 4.02 34.61
CA SER A 104 -8.64 4.80 33.48
C SER A 104 -7.58 5.82 33.91
N ASN A 105 -6.56 5.99 33.07
CA ASN A 105 -5.57 7.04 33.14
C ASN A 105 -5.55 7.78 31.80
N THR A 106 -5.47 9.12 31.83
CA THR A 106 -5.48 9.96 30.62
C THR A 106 -4.21 10.80 30.59
N GLN A 107 -3.58 10.85 29.42
CA GLN A 107 -2.41 11.64 29.13
C GLN A 107 -2.64 12.49 27.89
N GLU A 108 -2.16 13.73 27.92
CA GLU A 108 -2.10 14.60 26.75
C GLU A 108 -0.64 14.68 26.31
N ILE A 109 -0.40 14.38 25.04
CA ILE A 109 0.93 14.32 24.43
C ILE A 109 0.94 15.31 23.27
N PHE A 110 2.04 16.03 23.14
CA PHE A 110 2.30 16.93 22.03
C PHE A 110 3.71 16.67 21.51
N LEU A 111 3.81 16.40 20.20
CA LEU A 111 5.05 16.12 19.52
C LEU A 111 5.32 17.25 18.53
N GLU A 112 6.56 17.75 18.56
CA GLU A 112 7.04 18.82 17.68
C GLU A 112 8.08 18.27 16.71
N ASN A 113 8.08 18.79 15.48
CA ASN A 113 9.02 18.44 14.41
C ASN A 113 9.05 16.92 14.17
N VAL A 114 7.87 16.30 14.12
CA VAL A 114 7.74 14.90 13.79
C VAL A 114 7.91 14.75 12.29
N ASN A 115 8.97 14.08 11.88
CA ASN A 115 9.21 13.72 10.50
C ASN A 115 9.11 12.20 10.33
N GLY A 116 8.61 11.78 9.18
CA GLY A 116 8.51 10.38 8.80
C GLY A 116 8.74 10.22 7.31
N VAL A 117 9.27 9.07 6.92
CA VAL A 117 9.50 8.70 5.53
C VAL A 117 9.13 7.24 5.36
N GLY A 118 8.56 6.90 4.22
CA GLY A 118 8.27 5.52 3.86
C GLY A 118 7.95 5.37 2.39
N THR A 119 7.80 4.13 1.95
CA THR A 119 7.37 3.80 0.59
C THR A 119 5.94 3.30 0.59
N TYR A 120 5.29 3.34 -0.56
CA TYR A 120 3.96 2.78 -0.68
C TYR A 120 3.65 2.22 -2.08
N THR A 121 2.75 1.24 -2.11
CA THR A 121 1.99 0.87 -3.30
C THR A 121 0.50 1.06 -3.02
N ALA A 122 -0.31 1.34 -4.04
CA ALA A 122 -1.73 1.58 -3.85
C ALA A 122 -2.57 0.97 -4.97
N THR A 123 -3.70 0.39 -4.56
CA THR A 123 -4.83 0.04 -5.44
C THR A 123 -5.93 1.09 -5.30
N ASP A 124 -7.11 0.88 -5.90
CA ASP A 124 -8.24 1.81 -5.75
C ASP A 124 -8.81 1.90 -4.31
N THR A 125 -8.54 0.90 -3.46
CA THR A 125 -9.18 0.77 -2.13
C THR A 125 -8.22 0.52 -0.98
N GLU A 126 -7.00 0.11 -1.26
CA GLU A 126 -6.00 -0.27 -0.26
C GLU A 126 -4.65 0.34 -0.61
N ILE A 127 -3.94 0.79 0.42
CA ILE A 127 -2.55 1.23 0.36
C ILE A 127 -1.71 0.23 1.15
N THR A 128 -0.58 -0.18 0.59
CA THR A 128 0.45 -0.92 1.30
C THR A 128 1.58 0.05 1.59
N ILE A 129 1.90 0.27 2.87
CA ILE A 129 2.98 1.17 3.29
C ILE A 129 4.10 0.39 3.97
N ASP A 130 5.34 0.78 3.66
CA ASP A 130 6.52 0.42 4.45
C ASP A 130 6.98 1.68 5.19
N GLY A 131 6.86 1.66 6.52
CA GLY A 131 6.99 2.82 7.39
C GLY A 131 5.70 3.15 8.16
N SER A 132 5.62 4.35 8.72
CA SER A 132 4.46 4.79 9.51
C SER A 132 4.15 6.27 9.29
N PHE A 133 2.85 6.60 9.21
CA PHE A 133 2.39 7.99 9.16
C PHE A 133 2.51 8.71 10.51
N PHE A 134 2.55 7.96 11.62
CA PHE A 134 2.58 8.53 12.98
C PHE A 134 3.69 7.89 13.81
N SER A 135 4.40 8.71 14.57
CA SER A 135 5.27 8.26 15.66
C SER A 135 4.47 8.23 16.96
N LEU A 136 3.99 7.06 17.36
CA LEU A 136 3.23 6.89 18.60
C LEU A 136 4.12 6.22 19.64
N GLU A 137 4.39 6.92 20.74
CA GLU A 137 5.05 6.35 21.91
C GLU A 137 4.02 6.16 23.02
N PHE A 138 3.93 4.95 23.58
CA PHE A 138 3.02 4.64 24.66
C PHE A 138 3.72 3.91 25.82
N ASP A 139 3.74 4.52 27.01
CA ASP A 139 4.37 3.97 28.23
C ASP A 139 5.84 3.57 28.04
N GLY A 140 6.57 4.31 27.20
CA GLY A 140 7.97 4.03 26.83
C GLY A 140 8.14 2.91 25.80
N MET A 141 7.04 2.38 25.24
CA MET A 141 7.03 1.50 24.08
C MET A 141 6.84 2.35 22.82
N ASP A 142 7.80 2.26 21.91
CA ASP A 142 7.68 2.83 20.58
C ASP A 142 6.74 1.93 19.76
N LEU A 143 5.58 2.46 19.38
CA LEU A 143 4.62 1.75 18.54
C LEU A 143 5.01 1.85 17.05
N SER A 144 6.09 2.56 16.69
CA SER A 144 6.63 2.51 15.33
C SER A 144 7.25 1.15 14.99
N GLU A 145 7.52 0.28 15.99
CA GLU A 145 7.91 -1.13 15.79
C GLU A 145 6.79 -1.99 15.15
N PHE A 146 5.56 -1.48 15.05
CA PHE A 146 4.53 -2.07 14.18
C PHE A 146 4.72 -1.70 12.70
N GLY A 147 5.77 -0.95 12.35
CA GLY A 147 6.12 -0.50 11.00
C GLY A 147 6.71 -1.58 10.09
N GLU A 148 6.32 -2.85 10.26
CA GLU A 148 6.37 -3.78 9.13
C GLU A 148 5.35 -3.33 8.07
N GLU A 149 5.45 -3.89 6.87
CA GLU A 149 4.57 -3.57 5.77
C GLU A 149 3.08 -3.65 6.20
N GLN A 150 2.34 -2.55 6.07
CA GLN A 150 0.94 -2.46 6.49
C GLN A 150 0.04 -2.27 5.29
N VAL A 151 -1.00 -3.11 5.19
CA VAL A 151 -2.10 -2.90 4.25
C VAL A 151 -3.23 -2.15 4.96
N ILE A 152 -3.58 -0.98 4.45
CA ILE A 152 -4.54 -0.06 5.06
C ILE A 152 -5.61 0.27 4.03
N ALA A 153 -6.89 0.14 4.41
CA ALA A 153 -7.97 0.56 3.54
C ALA A 153 -8.01 2.10 3.46
N TYR A 154 -8.30 2.65 2.28
CA TYR A 154 -8.42 4.09 2.12
C TYR A 154 -9.55 4.50 1.18
N VAL A 155 -10.01 5.74 1.33
CA VAL A 155 -11.01 6.36 0.46
C VAL A 155 -10.63 7.80 0.18
N ILE A 156 -10.63 8.19 -1.10
CA ILE A 156 -10.62 9.59 -1.53
C ILE A 156 -12.06 10.00 -1.87
N SER A 157 -12.52 11.11 -1.30
CA SER A 157 -13.85 11.65 -1.58
C SER A 157 -14.02 11.99 -3.07
N ASN A 158 -15.25 11.95 -3.59
CA ASN A 158 -15.53 12.23 -5.01
C ASN A 158 -15.04 13.60 -5.52
N ASN A 159 -14.79 14.56 -4.63
CA ASN A 159 -14.24 15.87 -4.98
C ASN A 159 -12.71 15.93 -4.90
N GLY A 160 -12.03 14.84 -4.54
CA GLY A 160 -10.57 14.76 -4.41
C GLY A 160 -9.99 15.42 -3.15
N GLN A 161 -10.84 15.99 -2.27
CA GLN A 161 -10.36 16.86 -1.19
C GLN A 161 -10.17 16.18 0.16
N THR A 162 -10.72 14.99 0.36
CA THR A 162 -10.64 14.28 1.64
C THR A 162 -10.10 12.89 1.41
N LEU A 163 -9.06 12.55 2.16
CA LEU A 163 -8.45 11.23 2.21
C LEU A 163 -8.72 10.65 3.60
N THR A 164 -9.28 9.45 3.63
CA THR A 164 -9.53 8.71 4.87
C THR A 164 -8.78 7.39 4.82
N PHE A 165 -8.01 7.09 5.85
CA PHE A 165 -7.43 5.76 6.08
C PHE A 165 -8.15 5.05 7.21
N ASP A 166 -8.47 3.78 7.01
CA ASP A 166 -9.09 2.90 8.00
C ASP A 166 -8.13 1.73 8.31
N GLN A 167 -7.55 1.76 9.50
CA GLN A 167 -6.60 0.77 10.00
C GLN A 167 -7.31 -0.29 10.85
N ASN A 168 -6.98 -1.56 10.61
CA ASN A 168 -7.44 -2.66 11.43
C ASN A 168 -6.40 -3.79 11.44
N THR A 169 -5.49 -3.74 12.41
CA THR A 169 -4.35 -4.66 12.51
C THR A 169 -4.43 -5.47 13.79
N THR A 170 -4.05 -6.76 13.74
CA THR A 170 -3.93 -7.61 14.92
C THR A 170 -2.59 -8.31 14.92
N GLU A 171 -1.80 -8.04 15.95
CA GLU A 171 -0.47 -8.58 16.15
C GLU A 171 -0.42 -9.51 17.36
N THR A 172 0.41 -10.55 17.29
CA THR A 172 0.61 -11.48 18.41
C THR A 172 2.09 -11.56 18.75
N THR A 173 2.46 -11.05 19.93
CA THR A 173 3.85 -11.00 20.38
C THR A 173 4.04 -11.84 21.65
N ALA A 174 5.28 -12.28 21.91
CA ALA A 174 5.62 -13.01 23.12
C ALA A 174 6.40 -12.09 24.08
N PHE A 175 5.81 -11.77 25.23
CA PHE A 175 6.48 -10.96 26.26
C PHE A 175 6.71 -11.80 27.52
N GLY A 176 7.98 -11.98 27.91
CA GLY A 176 8.33 -12.74 29.12
C GLY A 176 7.94 -14.23 29.07
N GLY A 177 7.73 -14.80 27.88
CA GLY A 177 7.28 -16.19 27.69
C GLY A 177 5.76 -16.40 27.74
N GLU A 178 4.98 -15.32 27.88
CA GLU A 178 3.52 -15.31 27.78
C GLU A 178 3.12 -14.65 26.44
N THR A 179 2.00 -15.10 25.85
CA THR A 179 1.47 -14.54 24.61
C THR A 179 0.64 -13.29 24.90
N VAL A 180 0.89 -12.22 24.14
CA VAL A 180 0.13 -10.97 24.16
C VAL A 180 -0.46 -10.78 22.77
N VAL A 181 -1.78 -10.56 22.70
CA VAL A 181 -2.47 -10.21 21.46
C VAL A 181 -2.81 -8.72 21.51
N LEU A 182 -2.41 -7.99 20.48
CA LEU A 182 -2.62 -6.57 20.30
C LEU A 182 -3.52 -6.36 19.09
N THR A 183 -4.60 -5.59 19.24
CA THR A 183 -5.46 -5.19 18.13
C THR A 183 -5.52 -3.66 18.09
N ALA A 184 -5.10 -3.09 16.97
CA ALA A 184 -5.19 -1.66 16.69
C ALA A 184 -6.28 -1.44 15.63
N THR A 185 -7.28 -0.64 15.97
CA THR A 185 -8.33 -0.22 15.03
C THR A 185 -8.46 1.29 15.07
N GLY A 186 -8.37 1.96 13.92
CA GLY A 186 -8.40 3.41 13.89
C GLY A 186 -8.74 3.99 12.53
N THR A 187 -9.00 5.29 12.51
CA THR A 187 -9.24 6.07 11.30
C THR A 187 -8.41 7.34 11.36
N SER A 188 -7.82 7.76 10.25
CA SER A 188 -7.25 9.10 10.08
C SER A 188 -7.89 9.80 8.88
N VAL A 189 -8.12 11.10 9.02
CA VAL A 189 -8.77 11.95 8.01
C VAL A 189 -7.84 13.09 7.66
N TRP A 190 -7.68 13.32 6.37
CA TRP A 190 -6.76 14.30 5.81
C TRP A 190 -7.47 15.13 4.76
N THR A 191 -7.03 16.38 4.59
CA THR A 191 -7.54 17.30 3.57
C THR A 191 -6.46 17.63 2.55
N LYS A 192 -6.78 17.52 1.25
CA LYS A 192 -5.88 17.86 0.15
C LYS A 192 -5.45 19.32 0.29
N VAL A 193 -4.15 19.58 0.23
CA VAL A 193 -3.63 20.93 0.23
C VAL A 193 -3.38 21.36 -1.21
N GLU A 194 -4.27 22.19 -1.75
CA GLU A 194 -4.19 22.64 -3.16
C GLU A 194 -3.02 23.60 -3.43
N THR A 195 -2.42 24.13 -2.38
CA THR A 195 -1.20 24.94 -2.39
C THR A 195 -0.52 24.78 -1.04
N ILE A 196 0.48 23.91 -0.94
CA ILE A 196 1.49 24.12 0.10
C ILE A 196 2.51 25.07 -0.51
N ASP A 197 2.62 26.24 0.07
CA ASP A 197 3.91 26.93 0.05
C ASP A 197 4.76 26.13 1.04
N THR A 198 5.28 24.96 0.64
CA THR A 198 6.15 24.16 1.50
C THR A 198 7.26 25.12 1.83
N SER A 199 7.39 25.46 3.12
CA SER A 199 8.31 26.54 3.44
C SER A 199 9.70 26.06 3.04
N CYS A 200 10.53 26.98 2.57
CA CYS A 200 11.90 26.63 2.20
C CYS A 200 12.68 25.97 3.36
N GLU A 201 12.29 26.26 4.61
CA GLU A 201 12.84 25.65 5.81
C GLU A 201 12.43 24.18 5.95
N ASP A 202 11.15 23.85 5.73
CA ASP A 202 10.64 22.47 5.79
C ASP A 202 11.20 21.63 4.65
N ALA A 203 11.23 22.17 3.43
CA ALA A 203 11.85 21.51 2.28
C ALA A 203 13.34 21.21 2.51
N SER A 204 14.05 22.10 3.21
CA SER A 204 15.45 21.86 3.58
C SER A 204 15.58 20.72 4.59
N SER A 205 14.70 20.66 5.59
CA SER A 205 14.68 19.56 6.56
C SER A 205 14.41 18.21 5.91
N PHE A 206 13.52 18.15 4.91
CA PHE A 206 13.26 16.92 4.16
C PHE A 206 14.48 16.41 3.40
N VAL A 207 15.24 17.33 2.79
CA VAL A 207 16.49 16.98 2.11
C VAL A 207 17.51 16.43 3.10
N ASP A 208 17.67 17.05 4.28
CA ASP A 208 18.62 16.58 5.31
C ASP A 208 18.28 15.15 5.80
N ASP A 209 16.99 14.87 6.01
CA ASP A 209 16.50 13.57 6.47
C ASP A 209 16.64 12.50 5.36
N ALA A 210 16.22 12.82 4.13
CA ALA A 210 16.31 11.90 3.00
C ALA A 210 17.77 11.63 2.57
N GLU A 211 18.65 12.64 2.63
CA GLU A 211 20.08 12.49 2.42
C GLU A 211 20.69 11.56 3.47
N SER A 212 20.32 11.75 4.74
CA SER A 212 20.80 10.90 5.84
C SER A 212 20.36 9.45 5.66
N ALA A 213 19.11 9.23 5.25
CA ALA A 213 18.60 7.90 4.96
C ALA A 213 19.34 7.25 3.77
N TYR A 214 19.48 7.96 2.66
CA TYR A 214 20.23 7.51 1.48
C TYR A 214 21.69 7.17 1.83
N ASN A 215 22.39 8.02 2.58
CA ASN A 215 23.77 7.79 2.98
C ASN A 215 23.97 6.57 3.88
N ASN A 216 22.93 6.15 4.63
CA ASN A 216 22.98 4.93 5.43
C ASN A 216 22.86 3.65 4.59
N ASN A 217 22.16 3.71 3.45
CA ASN A 217 22.04 2.61 2.50
C ASN A 217 21.98 3.13 1.04
N PRO A 218 23.15 3.49 0.46
CA PRO A 218 23.22 4.18 -0.83
C PRO A 218 22.91 3.28 -2.03
N ASP A 219 22.84 1.96 -1.81
CA ASP A 219 22.46 0.99 -2.83
C ASP A 219 20.92 0.83 -2.92
N SER A 220 20.16 1.41 -1.99
CA SER A 220 18.70 1.41 -2.06
C SER A 220 18.19 2.41 -3.08
N ILE A 221 17.60 1.90 -4.16
CA ILE A 221 16.90 2.67 -5.19
C ILE A 221 15.79 3.52 -4.57
N ASN A 222 15.03 2.97 -3.64
CA ASN A 222 13.94 3.68 -2.97
C ASN A 222 14.44 4.89 -2.16
N LEU A 223 15.57 4.74 -1.47
CA LEU A 223 16.18 5.87 -0.73
C LEU A 223 16.83 6.89 -1.68
N CYS A 224 17.35 6.44 -2.83
CA CYS A 224 17.84 7.32 -3.89
C CYS A 224 16.70 8.17 -4.46
N ASN A 225 15.57 7.54 -4.82
CA ASN A 225 14.36 8.22 -5.31
C ASN A 225 13.78 9.17 -4.24
N SER A 226 13.76 8.74 -2.98
CA SER A 226 13.32 9.59 -1.87
C SER A 226 14.17 10.85 -1.72
N TYR A 227 15.50 10.71 -1.79
CA TYR A 227 16.42 11.84 -1.72
C TYR A 227 16.27 12.76 -2.94
N ARG A 228 16.14 12.19 -4.14
CA ARG A 228 15.87 12.93 -5.37
C ARG A 228 14.59 13.75 -5.29
N SER A 229 13.48 13.14 -4.87
CA SER A 229 12.20 13.84 -4.75
C SER A 229 12.24 14.97 -3.70
N ALA A 230 12.94 14.77 -2.58
CA ALA A 230 13.14 15.83 -1.60
C ALA A 230 13.91 17.03 -2.19
N LEU A 231 14.92 16.77 -3.04
CA LEU A 231 15.66 17.83 -3.74
C LEU A 231 14.78 18.55 -4.78
N GLU A 232 13.90 17.85 -5.48
CA GLU A 232 12.95 18.44 -6.44
C GLU A 232 11.93 19.36 -5.71
N GLU A 233 11.40 18.92 -4.56
CA GLU A 233 10.54 19.74 -3.70
C GLU A 233 11.28 20.98 -3.15
N LEU A 234 12.57 20.85 -2.83
CA LEU A 234 13.42 21.98 -2.45
C LEU A 234 13.57 23.00 -3.58
N ILE A 235 13.72 22.55 -4.84
CA ILE A 235 13.76 23.44 -6.00
C ILE A 235 12.42 24.16 -6.17
N ASP A 236 11.30 23.45 -6.05
CA ASP A 236 9.97 24.03 -6.22
C ASP A 236 9.65 25.07 -5.13
N SER A 237 10.10 24.81 -3.90
CA SER A 237 9.83 25.64 -2.73
C SER A 237 10.80 26.81 -2.55
N CYS A 238 12.10 26.59 -2.76
CA CYS A 238 13.16 27.58 -2.53
C CYS A 238 13.70 28.22 -3.81
N GLY A 239 13.51 27.57 -4.96
CA GLY A 239 14.18 27.89 -6.22
C GLY A 239 15.66 27.46 -6.25
N ASP A 240 16.19 27.23 -7.46
CA ASP A 240 17.61 26.92 -7.68
C ASP A 240 18.25 27.83 -8.75
N PRO A 241 18.46 29.12 -8.46
CA PRO A 241 19.04 30.07 -9.42
C PRO A 241 20.52 29.80 -9.73
N SER A 242 21.22 29.08 -8.86
CA SER A 242 22.61 28.66 -9.04
C SER A 242 22.77 27.38 -9.86
N GLY A 243 21.73 26.55 -9.93
CA GLY A 243 21.79 25.21 -10.50
C GLY A 243 22.53 24.21 -9.60
N GLU A 244 22.73 24.52 -8.33
CA GLU A 244 23.51 23.70 -7.41
C GLU A 244 22.71 22.49 -6.94
N ILE A 245 21.41 22.66 -6.68
CA ILE A 245 20.52 21.57 -6.28
C ILE A 245 20.25 20.65 -7.46
N GLN A 246 20.01 21.22 -8.65
CA GLN A 246 19.90 20.46 -9.89
C GLN A 246 21.18 19.67 -10.18
N ALA A 247 22.36 20.24 -9.89
CA ALA A 247 23.62 19.51 -10.06
C ALA A 247 23.76 18.32 -9.08
N VAL A 248 23.17 18.40 -7.87
CA VAL A 248 23.09 17.24 -6.96
C VAL A 248 22.18 16.18 -7.54
N ILE A 249 20.97 16.55 -8.01
CA ILE A 249 20.04 15.64 -8.69
C ILE A 249 20.70 14.98 -9.90
N ASP A 250 21.42 15.74 -10.72
CA ASP A 250 22.13 15.23 -11.89
C ASP A 250 23.34 14.32 -11.51
N SER A 251 23.85 14.47 -10.29
CA SER A 251 24.97 13.66 -9.76
C SER A 251 24.52 12.39 -9.05
N LEU A 252 23.28 12.36 -8.55
CA LEU A 252 22.58 11.11 -8.29
C LEU A 252 22.51 10.43 -9.65
N ASN A 253 23.18 9.28 -9.80
CA ASN A 253 22.90 8.38 -10.91
C ASN A 253 21.37 8.20 -10.98
N ASN A 254 20.76 7.85 -12.12
CA ASN A 254 19.31 7.96 -12.38
C ASN A 254 18.32 7.44 -11.31
N CYS A 255 18.78 6.84 -10.21
CA CYS A 255 18.00 6.15 -9.19
C CYS A 255 17.14 5.06 -9.85
N GLU A 256 17.63 4.60 -11.00
CA GLU A 256 17.16 3.46 -11.74
C GLU A 256 18.13 2.33 -11.44
N GLU A 257 17.62 1.10 -11.52
CA GLU A 257 18.48 -0.07 -11.60
C GLU A 257 19.51 0.16 -12.73
N ASP A 258 20.72 -0.38 -12.58
CA ASP A 258 21.68 -0.36 -13.67
C ASP A 258 21.11 -1.17 -14.85
N ASP A 259 20.43 -0.52 -15.80
CA ASP A 259 19.93 -1.05 -17.08
C ASP A 259 21.05 -1.67 -17.96
N THR A 260 22.31 -1.63 -17.52
CA THR A 260 23.42 -2.34 -18.15
C THR A 260 23.72 -3.71 -17.53
N GLN A 261 23.11 -4.04 -16.39
CA GLN A 261 22.71 -5.42 -16.11
C GLN A 261 21.56 -5.74 -17.06
N PRO A 262 21.52 -6.93 -17.70
CA PRO A 262 20.37 -7.29 -18.52
C PRO A 262 19.12 -7.14 -17.65
N VAL A 263 18.19 -6.26 -18.05
CA VAL A 263 16.81 -6.33 -17.58
C VAL A 263 16.43 -7.80 -17.70
N PRO A 264 16.11 -8.48 -16.60
CA PRO A 264 15.56 -9.80 -16.73
C PRO A 264 14.38 -9.78 -17.70
N GLU A 265 14.48 -10.50 -18.81
CA GLU A 265 13.27 -10.95 -19.48
C GLU A 265 12.62 -11.90 -18.49
N VAL A 266 11.72 -11.37 -17.65
CA VAL A 266 10.86 -12.18 -16.78
C VAL A 266 9.57 -12.44 -17.52
N GLU A 267 9.49 -13.62 -18.11
CA GLU A 267 8.34 -14.13 -18.81
C GLU A 267 7.90 -15.42 -18.10
N ILE A 268 6.81 -15.30 -17.34
CA ILE A 268 6.00 -16.47 -17.00
C ILE A 268 4.72 -16.35 -17.81
N SER A 269 4.47 -17.31 -18.68
CA SER A 269 3.31 -17.29 -19.56
C SER A 269 2.70 -18.67 -19.66
N LEU A 270 1.38 -18.73 -19.90
CA LEU A 270 0.66 -19.98 -20.12
C LEU A 270 -0.62 -19.76 -20.93
N THR A 271 -1.22 -20.84 -21.40
CA THR A 271 -2.59 -20.86 -21.91
C THR A 271 -3.47 -21.74 -21.03
N ALA A 272 -4.40 -21.12 -20.31
CA ALA A 272 -5.43 -21.77 -19.50
C ALA A 272 -6.66 -22.07 -20.35
N GLY A 273 -6.81 -23.32 -20.81
CA GLY A 273 -7.84 -23.70 -21.77
C GLY A 273 -7.66 -22.99 -23.12
N THR A 274 -8.34 -21.87 -23.32
CA THR A 274 -8.20 -21.01 -24.52
C THR A 274 -7.73 -19.60 -24.19
N LEU A 275 -7.49 -19.30 -22.91
CA LEU A 275 -7.10 -17.98 -22.44
C LEU A 275 -5.57 -17.91 -22.32
N PRO A 276 -4.87 -17.15 -23.18
CA PRO A 276 -3.46 -16.83 -22.93
C PRO A 276 -3.35 -15.89 -21.73
N ILE A 277 -2.36 -16.14 -20.87
CA ILE A 277 -2.06 -15.38 -19.67
C ILE A 277 -0.55 -15.14 -19.66
N GLU A 278 -0.19 -13.87 -19.50
CA GLU A 278 1.17 -13.38 -19.29
C GLU A 278 1.20 -12.80 -17.87
N PHE A 279 2.10 -13.31 -17.04
CA PHE A 279 2.37 -12.74 -15.72
C PHE A 279 3.54 -11.77 -15.87
N ASP A 280 3.22 -10.48 -15.96
CA ASP A 280 4.16 -9.39 -16.23
C ASP A 280 4.65 -8.68 -14.96
N LEU A 281 4.17 -9.10 -13.79
CA LEU A 281 4.69 -8.71 -12.49
C LEU A 281 5.21 -9.98 -11.80
N VAL A 282 6.53 -10.21 -11.82
CA VAL A 282 7.12 -11.43 -11.26
C VAL A 282 8.15 -11.07 -10.21
N GLU A 283 8.04 -11.71 -9.05
CA GLU A 283 8.92 -11.57 -7.91
C GLU A 283 9.63 -12.90 -7.63
N VAL A 284 10.92 -12.80 -7.31
CA VAL A 284 11.74 -13.95 -6.88
C VAL A 284 12.33 -13.65 -5.51
N VAL A 285 11.88 -14.38 -4.49
CA VAL A 285 12.41 -14.27 -3.12
C VAL A 285 13.27 -15.48 -2.81
N THR A 286 14.51 -15.25 -2.38
CA THR A 286 15.40 -16.35 -1.97
C THR A 286 15.31 -16.59 -0.46
N VAL A 287 14.74 -17.72 -0.05
CA VAL A 287 14.67 -18.15 1.35
C VAL A 287 15.60 -19.34 1.56
N GLY A 288 16.79 -19.07 2.11
CA GLY A 288 17.81 -20.10 2.29
C GLY A 288 18.40 -20.55 0.96
N ASN A 289 18.05 -21.76 0.50
CA ASN A 289 18.47 -22.33 -0.79
C ASN A 289 17.28 -22.54 -1.75
N THR A 290 16.12 -21.99 -1.39
CA THR A 290 14.88 -22.13 -2.15
C THR A 290 14.52 -20.78 -2.76
N LEU A 291 14.30 -20.78 -4.07
CA LEU A 291 13.71 -19.66 -4.78
C LEU A 291 12.20 -19.81 -4.69
N GLN A 292 11.53 -18.78 -4.19
CA GLN A 292 10.07 -18.66 -4.19
C GLN A 292 9.69 -17.69 -5.31
N ILE A 293 8.94 -18.17 -6.29
CA ILE A 293 8.56 -17.40 -7.46
C ILE A 293 7.06 -17.10 -7.35
N THR A 294 6.73 -15.82 -7.40
CA THR A 294 5.35 -15.33 -7.51
C THR A 294 5.22 -14.56 -8.81
N GLY A 295 4.16 -14.82 -9.58
CA GLY A 295 3.81 -14.04 -10.76
C GLY A 295 2.38 -13.57 -10.70
N GLU A 296 2.15 -12.32 -11.08
CA GLU A 296 0.84 -11.66 -11.16
C GLU A 296 0.71 -10.95 -12.52
N THR A 297 -0.52 -10.54 -12.85
CA THR A 297 -0.74 -9.71 -14.04
C THR A 297 -1.01 -8.26 -13.65
N SER A 298 -0.48 -7.30 -14.41
CA SER A 298 -0.77 -5.87 -14.26
C SER A 298 -2.18 -5.47 -14.71
N ALA A 299 -2.89 -6.36 -15.40
CA ALA A 299 -4.27 -6.15 -15.81
C ALA A 299 -5.21 -6.21 -14.61
N ALA A 300 -6.39 -5.56 -14.72
CA ALA A 300 -7.43 -5.54 -13.68
C ALA A 300 -8.14 -6.92 -13.53
N ASN A 301 -7.37 -7.91 -13.14
CA ASN A 301 -7.77 -9.24 -12.71
C ASN A 301 -6.88 -9.61 -11.50
N ASN A 302 -7.08 -10.81 -10.98
CA ASN A 302 -6.43 -11.32 -9.77
C ASN A 302 -5.74 -12.65 -10.07
N TYR A 303 -5.18 -12.78 -11.27
CA TYR A 303 -4.52 -14.00 -11.67
C TYR A 303 -3.12 -14.02 -11.07
N SER A 304 -2.79 -15.11 -10.40
CA SER A 304 -1.46 -15.31 -9.85
C SER A 304 -0.98 -16.74 -10.05
N ILE A 305 0.33 -16.89 -10.11
CA ILE A 305 1.04 -18.16 -10.21
C ILE A 305 2.12 -18.19 -9.13
N TYR A 306 2.29 -19.35 -8.50
CA TYR A 306 3.31 -19.56 -7.50
C TYR A 306 3.97 -20.92 -7.66
N PHE A 307 5.28 -20.98 -7.47
CA PHE A 307 6.02 -22.23 -7.30
C PHE A 307 7.37 -21.98 -6.62
N GLU A 308 7.95 -23.04 -6.07
CA GLU A 308 9.30 -23.00 -5.50
C GLU A 308 10.26 -23.87 -6.31
N VAL A 309 11.53 -23.51 -6.29
CA VAL A 309 12.61 -24.34 -6.84
C VAL A 309 13.87 -24.20 -5.99
N GLU A 310 14.53 -25.31 -5.66
CA GLU A 310 15.85 -25.25 -5.01
C GLU A 310 16.89 -24.70 -5.98
N GLU A 311 17.75 -23.78 -5.54
CA GLU A 311 18.81 -23.19 -6.37
C GLU A 311 19.71 -24.29 -6.97
N GLY A 312 19.90 -24.26 -8.29
CA GLY A 312 20.66 -25.27 -9.03
C GLY A 312 19.88 -26.52 -9.45
N ALA A 313 18.63 -26.71 -9.00
CA ALA A 313 17.81 -27.85 -9.37
C ALA A 313 17.35 -27.75 -10.84
N THR A 314 17.59 -28.82 -11.61
CA THR A 314 17.15 -28.97 -13.00
C THR A 314 16.55 -30.36 -13.19
N GLY A 315 15.64 -30.52 -14.14
CA GLY A 315 14.98 -31.79 -14.42
C GLY A 315 13.47 -31.67 -14.59
N VAL A 316 12.80 -32.82 -14.61
CA VAL A 316 11.34 -32.90 -14.71
C VAL A 316 10.70 -32.85 -13.33
N ASP A 317 9.47 -32.34 -13.28
CA ASP A 317 8.60 -32.34 -12.10
C ASP A 317 9.14 -31.57 -10.89
N ILE A 318 10.10 -30.68 -11.11
CA ILE A 318 10.79 -29.92 -10.07
C ILE A 318 9.83 -29.02 -9.27
N ILE A 319 8.88 -28.38 -9.96
CA ILE A 319 7.96 -27.41 -9.33
C ILE A 319 6.60 -28.01 -8.97
N ASN A 320 6.34 -29.29 -9.31
CA ASN A 320 4.99 -29.86 -9.25
C ASN A 320 4.42 -29.94 -7.83
N GLU A 321 5.26 -30.06 -6.81
CA GLU A 321 4.78 -30.17 -5.42
C GLU A 321 4.30 -28.82 -4.86
N THR A 322 4.82 -27.72 -5.41
CA THR A 322 4.59 -26.35 -4.91
C THR A 322 3.79 -25.48 -5.86
N PHE A 323 3.52 -25.96 -7.08
CA PHE A 323 2.81 -25.18 -8.08
C PHE A 323 1.37 -24.87 -7.65
N VAL A 324 1.01 -23.60 -7.72
CA VAL A 324 -0.33 -23.08 -7.47
C VAL A 324 -0.69 -22.08 -8.56
N LEU A 325 -1.92 -22.16 -9.07
CA LEU A 325 -2.47 -21.20 -10.02
C LEU A 325 -3.82 -20.67 -9.52
N THR A 326 -3.94 -19.36 -9.42
CA THR A 326 -5.17 -18.65 -9.05
C THR A 326 -5.66 -17.86 -10.26
N LEU A 327 -6.93 -18.02 -10.62
CA LEU A 327 -7.57 -17.32 -11.76
C LEU A 327 -8.83 -16.55 -11.35
N SER A 328 -9.12 -16.48 -10.05
CA SER A 328 -10.24 -15.74 -9.46
C SER A 328 -10.14 -15.78 -7.94
N THR A 329 -10.40 -14.66 -7.27
CA THR A 329 -10.52 -14.58 -5.80
C THR A 329 -11.76 -15.26 -5.25
N THR A 330 -12.72 -15.65 -6.11
CA THR A 330 -13.94 -16.36 -5.68
C THR A 330 -13.89 -17.87 -5.92
N ASP A 331 -12.94 -18.34 -6.73
CA ASP A 331 -12.78 -19.76 -7.05
C ASP A 331 -11.57 -20.35 -6.32
N PRO A 332 -11.59 -21.64 -5.96
CA PRO A 332 -10.45 -22.28 -5.32
C PRO A 332 -9.27 -22.43 -6.27
N ASP A 333 -8.06 -22.33 -5.70
CA ASP A 333 -6.80 -22.50 -6.42
C ASP A 333 -6.71 -23.85 -7.14
N TYR A 334 -5.96 -23.84 -8.24
CA TYR A 334 -5.67 -25.00 -9.06
C TYR A 334 -4.30 -25.58 -8.70
N PHE A 335 -4.27 -26.90 -8.50
CA PHE A 335 -3.07 -27.65 -8.16
C PHE A 335 -2.78 -28.74 -9.21
N PRO A 336 -1.52 -29.17 -9.39
CA PRO A 336 -1.15 -30.26 -10.29
C PRO A 336 -2.01 -31.52 -10.13
N SER A 337 -2.60 -32.00 -11.23
CA SER A 337 -3.38 -33.24 -11.24
C SER A 337 -2.48 -34.47 -11.40
N THR A 338 -2.83 -35.56 -10.72
CA THR A 338 -2.11 -36.86 -10.71
C THR A 338 -2.98 -38.04 -11.17
N GLN A 339 -4.08 -37.75 -11.86
CA GLN A 339 -5.14 -38.73 -12.16
C GLN A 339 -4.95 -39.52 -13.47
N GLY A 340 -3.84 -39.30 -14.19
CA GLY A 340 -3.22 -40.32 -15.04
C GLY A 340 -3.59 -40.35 -16.53
N PHE A 341 -3.84 -39.20 -17.18
CA PHE A 341 -3.88 -39.16 -18.66
C PHE A 341 -3.23 -37.92 -19.29
N ASP A 342 -3.27 -36.78 -18.62
CA ASP A 342 -2.56 -35.54 -18.98
C ASP A 342 -2.05 -34.88 -17.68
N ASP A 343 -1.26 -35.63 -16.90
CA ASP A 343 -0.75 -35.15 -15.61
C ASP A 343 0.05 -33.86 -15.81
N PHE A 344 -0.10 -32.94 -14.86
CA PHE A 344 0.74 -31.75 -14.84
C PHE A 344 2.21 -32.20 -14.76
N THR A 345 3.02 -31.67 -15.67
CA THR A 345 4.45 -31.93 -15.77
C THR A 345 5.15 -30.60 -15.89
N SER A 346 6.29 -30.48 -15.24
CA SER A 346 7.20 -29.34 -15.42
C SER A 346 8.57 -29.81 -15.85
N THR A 347 9.37 -28.91 -16.41
CA THR A 347 10.78 -29.15 -16.71
C THR A 347 11.56 -27.86 -16.50
N ILE A 348 12.51 -27.88 -15.57
CA ILE A 348 13.49 -26.82 -15.39
C ILE A 348 14.75 -27.19 -16.17
N THR A 349 15.08 -26.39 -17.17
CA THR A 349 16.22 -26.60 -18.07
C THR A 349 17.46 -25.82 -17.65
N GLU A 350 17.26 -24.66 -17.01
CA GLU A 350 18.33 -23.83 -16.48
C GLU A 350 17.89 -23.29 -15.11
N ASN A 351 18.79 -23.34 -14.14
CA ASN A 351 18.61 -22.80 -12.79
C ASN A 351 20.02 -22.49 -12.28
N GLY A 352 20.51 -21.31 -12.66
CA GLY A 352 21.88 -20.86 -12.42
C GLY A 352 21.90 -19.53 -11.69
N THR A 353 23.09 -18.91 -11.57
CA THR A 353 23.26 -17.60 -10.93
C THR A 353 22.42 -16.55 -11.65
N GLY A 354 21.27 -16.24 -11.06
CA GLY A 354 20.32 -15.25 -11.56
C GLY A 354 19.56 -15.65 -12.81
N THR A 355 19.43 -16.95 -13.12
CA THR A 355 18.63 -17.43 -14.26
C THR A 355 17.78 -18.64 -13.88
N LEU A 356 16.52 -18.65 -14.32
CA LEU A 356 15.61 -19.79 -14.22
C LEU A 356 14.83 -19.94 -15.52
N VAL A 357 15.03 -21.05 -16.23
CA VAL A 357 14.36 -21.35 -17.49
C VAL A 357 13.69 -22.72 -17.40
N GLY A 358 12.43 -22.79 -17.80
CA GLY A 358 11.66 -24.02 -17.78
C GLY A 358 10.37 -23.96 -18.60
N SER A 359 9.64 -25.05 -18.55
CA SER A 359 8.29 -25.14 -19.11
C SER A 359 7.40 -26.00 -18.22
N PHE A 360 6.09 -25.82 -18.36
CA PHE A 360 5.09 -26.62 -17.65
C PHE A 360 3.81 -26.75 -18.48
N GLY A 361 2.97 -27.71 -18.11
CA GLY A 361 1.68 -27.93 -18.75
C GLY A 361 1.04 -29.23 -18.28
N GLY A 362 -0.16 -29.50 -18.76
CA GLY A 362 -0.99 -30.62 -18.31
C GLY A 362 -2.19 -30.15 -17.52
N VAL A 363 -2.84 -31.06 -16.79
CA VAL A 363 -4.09 -30.78 -16.08
C VAL A 363 -3.81 -30.33 -14.66
N VAL A 364 -4.45 -29.25 -14.26
CA VAL A 364 -4.55 -28.81 -12.87
C VAL A 364 -6.00 -28.94 -12.41
N THR A 365 -6.19 -29.24 -11.13
CA THR A 365 -7.50 -29.50 -10.53
C THR A 365 -7.67 -28.64 -9.29
N ASN A 366 -8.85 -28.06 -9.11
CA ASN A 366 -9.18 -27.31 -7.90
C ASN A 366 -9.96 -28.16 -6.87
N SER A 367 -10.12 -27.63 -5.66
CA SER A 367 -10.81 -28.35 -4.57
C SER A 367 -12.30 -28.63 -4.83
N SER A 368 -12.91 -27.94 -5.79
CA SER A 368 -14.28 -28.20 -6.27
C SER A 368 -14.36 -29.34 -7.30
N GLY A 369 -13.22 -29.92 -7.69
CA GLY A 369 -13.13 -30.96 -8.71
C GLY A 369 -13.22 -30.42 -10.14
N GLY A 370 -12.98 -29.13 -10.34
CA GLY A 370 -12.86 -28.52 -11.65
C GLY A 370 -11.47 -28.76 -12.22
N ASP A 371 -11.41 -29.33 -13.43
CA ASP A 371 -10.18 -29.56 -14.17
C ASP A 371 -9.94 -28.45 -15.20
N LEU A 372 -8.70 -27.99 -15.28
CA LEU A 372 -8.24 -27.00 -16.24
C LEU A 372 -6.98 -27.54 -16.94
N SER A 373 -6.96 -27.45 -18.28
CA SER A 373 -5.78 -27.81 -19.07
C SER A 373 -4.90 -26.58 -19.25
N LEU A 374 -3.63 -26.73 -18.89
CA LEU A 374 -2.57 -25.76 -19.14
C LEU A 374 -1.72 -26.22 -20.32
N SER A 375 -1.41 -25.30 -21.22
CA SER A 375 -0.48 -25.53 -22.32
C SER A 375 0.42 -24.32 -22.53
N GLN A 376 1.56 -24.50 -23.20
CA GLN A 376 2.51 -23.43 -23.48
C GLN A 376 2.99 -22.71 -22.20
N GLY A 377 3.04 -23.42 -21.08
CA GLY A 377 3.61 -22.89 -19.85
C GLY A 377 5.10 -22.68 -20.03
N THR A 378 5.55 -21.43 -19.92
CA THR A 378 6.95 -21.04 -20.12
C THR A 378 7.42 -20.32 -18.87
N ILE A 379 8.66 -20.59 -18.47
CA ILE A 379 9.37 -19.89 -17.42
C ILE A 379 10.67 -19.41 -18.06
N SER A 380 10.87 -18.11 -18.10
CA SER A 380 12.13 -17.48 -18.46
C SER A 380 12.30 -16.32 -17.51
N ILE A 381 13.15 -16.47 -16.49
CA ILE A 381 13.35 -15.46 -15.45
C ILE A 381 14.85 -15.20 -15.37
N SER A 382 15.23 -13.93 -15.27
CA SER A 382 16.53 -13.55 -14.72
C SER A 382 16.30 -12.79 -13.39
N TYR A 383 17.18 -12.89 -12.41
CA TYR A 383 16.96 -12.31 -11.08
C TYR A 383 18.27 -12.13 -10.31
#